data_AF-A0A382DJ37-F1
#
_entry.id   AF-A0A382DJ37-F1
#
_cell.length_a   1.000
_cell.length_b   1.000
_cell.length_c   1.000
_cell.angle_alpha   90.00
_cell.angle_beta   90.00
_cell.angle_gamma   90.00
#
_symmetry.space_group_name_H-M   'P 1'
#
loop_
_entity.id
_entity.type
_entity.pdbx_description
1 polymer ?
#
loop_
_entity_poly.entity_id
_entity_poly.type
_entity_poly.pdbx_seq_one_letter_code
_entity_poly.pdbx_strand_id
1 'polypeptide(L)'
;MLHIVLRRLFWMVPTLLVISIISFAIIQLPPGDYLTAYIAALAETGETVDEEKIEALRIRYALDEPVHIQYITWMVGMFRGDLGMSFEWNRPVGELIGERILLTTIISIATLLVTWVIAIPIGIYSAVRQYSIGDYAFTLIGFVGLATPNFLLALVCMYIGYSV
;
A
#
# COMPACT_ATOMS: atom_id res chain seq x y z
N MET A 1 -23.63 -15.60 -10.96
CA MET A 1 -23.11 -14.29 -10.50
C MET A 1 -23.00 -14.24 -8.97
N LEU A 2 -24.11 -14.35 -8.22
CA LEU A 2 -24.09 -14.27 -6.74
C LEU A 2 -23.16 -15.29 -6.05
N HIS A 3 -23.18 -16.56 -6.48
CA HIS A 3 -22.26 -17.60 -5.98
C HIS A 3 -20.77 -17.23 -6.17
N ILE A 4 -20.43 -16.57 -7.28
CA ILE A 4 -19.03 -16.16 -7.56
C ILE A 4 -18.62 -15.02 -6.63
N VAL A 5 -19.51 -14.04 -6.41
CA VAL A 5 -19.28 -12.92 -5.49
C VAL A 5 -19.11 -13.44 -4.06
N LEU A 6 -20.01 -14.31 -3.60
CA LEU A 6 -19.91 -14.93 -2.27
C LEU A 6 -18.64 -15.75 -2.11
N ARG A 7 -18.27 -16.56 -3.11
CA ARG A 7 -17.02 -17.33 -3.09
C ARG A 7 -15.79 -16.41 -3.00
N ARG A 8 -15.77 -15.30 -3.73
CA ARG A 8 -14.68 -14.30 -3.66
C ARG A 8 -14.63 -13.61 -2.30
N LEU A 9 -15.78 -13.23 -1.75
CA LEU A 9 -15.86 -12.59 -0.43
C LEU A 9 -15.39 -13.55 0.67
N PHE A 10 -15.74 -14.83 0.55
CA PHE A 10 -15.26 -15.86 1.45
C PHE A 10 -13.74 -16.03 1.39
N TRP A 11 -13.13 -16.06 0.20
CA TRP A 11 -11.67 -16.13 0.05
C TRP A 11 -10.95 -14.84 0.46
N MET A 12 -11.62 -13.70 0.41
CA MET A 12 -11.04 -12.42 0.83
C MET A 12 -10.68 -12.40 2.32
N VAL A 13 -11.53 -12.96 3.18
CA VAL A 13 -11.32 -12.98 4.64
C VAL A 13 -10.01 -13.70 5.05
N PRO A 14 -9.75 -14.97 4.66
CA PRO A 14 -8.51 -15.64 5.00
C PRO A 14 -7.30 -14.97 4.33
N THR A 15 -7.44 -14.43 3.12
CA THR A 15 -6.33 -13.69 2.48
C THR A 15 -5.97 -12.43 3.27
N LEU A 16 -6.94 -11.63 3.68
CA LEU A 16 -6.70 -10.43 4.49
C LEU A 16 -6.09 -10.79 5.85
N LEU A 17 -6.54 -11.88 6.47
CA LEU A 17 -6.00 -12.36 7.74
C LEU A 17 -4.55 -12.83 7.62
N VAL A 18 -4.21 -13.55 6.54
CA VAL A 18 -2.82 -13.96 6.29
C VAL A 18 -1.94 -12.74 6.04
N ILE A 19 -2.40 -11.78 5.22
CA ILE A 19 -1.67 -10.54 4.97
C ILE A 19 -1.47 -9.76 6.26
N SER A 20 -2.49 -9.62 7.11
CA SER A 20 -2.37 -8.88 8.36
C SER A 20 -1.39 -9.53 9.34
N ILE A 21 -1.40 -10.87 9.46
CA ILE A 21 -0.41 -11.59 10.28
C ILE A 21 1.01 -11.37 9.75
N ILE A 22 1.21 -11.48 8.43
CA ILE A 22 2.53 -11.28 7.82
C ILE A 22 2.99 -9.84 8.02
N SER A 23 2.13 -8.85 7.77
CA SER A 23 2.46 -7.44 7.99
C SER A 23 2.80 -7.15 9.44
N PHE A 24 2.03 -7.69 10.39
CA PHE A 24 2.31 -7.55 11.81
C PHE A 24 3.64 -8.20 12.20
N ALA A 25 3.91 -9.41 11.69
CA ALA A 25 5.18 -10.08 11.92
C ALA A 25 6.37 -9.28 11.38
N ILE A 26 6.28 -8.74 10.16
CA ILE A 26 7.34 -7.92 9.55
C ILE A 26 7.63 -6.68 10.40
N ILE A 27 6.60 -6.01 10.90
CA ILE A 27 6.74 -4.82 11.75
C ILE A 27 7.43 -5.15 13.09
N GLN A 28 7.25 -6.38 13.59
CA GLN A 28 7.83 -6.87 14.85
C GLN A 28 9.21 -7.55 14.68
N LEU A 29 9.73 -7.67 13.45
CA LEU A 29 11.06 -8.27 13.20
C LEU A 29 12.25 -7.47 13.74
N PRO A 30 12.26 -6.11 13.72
CA PRO A 30 13.35 -5.33 14.29
C PRO A 30 13.53 -5.65 15.79
N PRO A 31 14.78 -5.67 16.30
CA PRO A 31 15.04 -5.91 17.71
C PRO A 31 14.49 -4.76 18.57
N GLY A 32 13.62 -5.10 19.53
CA GLY A 32 12.93 -4.14 20.40
C GLY A 32 11.40 -4.16 20.20
N ASP A 33 10.72 -3.17 20.75
CA ASP A 33 9.33 -2.84 20.38
C ASP A 33 9.31 -1.59 19.46
N TYR A 34 8.22 -1.37 18.74
CA TYR A 34 8.11 -0.24 17.80
C TYR A 34 8.29 1.12 18.52
N LEU A 35 7.95 1.17 19.81
CA LEU A 35 8.11 2.35 20.64
C LEU A 35 9.59 2.65 20.94
N THR A 36 10.42 1.63 21.12
CA THR A 36 11.87 1.75 21.28
C THR A 36 12.50 2.36 20.03
N ALA A 37 12.09 1.92 18.84
CA ALA A 37 12.56 2.49 17.58
C ALA A 37 12.11 3.94 17.39
N TYR A 38 10.88 4.25 17.80
CA TYR A 38 10.34 5.61 17.78
C TYR A 38 11.09 6.55 18.73
N ILE A 39 11.37 6.10 19.96
CA ILE A 39 12.16 6.86 20.95
C ILE A 39 13.57 7.13 20.42
N ALA A 40 14.20 6.13 19.80
CA ALA A 40 15.52 6.30 19.20
C ALA A 40 15.51 7.37 18.09
N ALA A 41 14.49 7.37 17.22
CA ALA A 41 14.33 8.38 16.17
C ALA A 41 14.08 9.80 16.74
N LEU A 42 13.29 9.93 17.81
CA LEU A 42 13.08 11.22 18.49
C LEU A 42 14.36 11.73 19.18
N ALA A 43 15.13 10.82 19.80
CA ALA A 43 16.41 11.17 20.41
C ALA A 43 17.43 11.67 19.37
N GLU A 44 17.42 11.12 18.15
CA GLU A 44 18.25 11.58 17.04
C GLU A 44 17.88 13.00 16.55
N THR A 45 16.61 13.39 16.67
CA THR A 45 16.12 14.73 16.29
C THR A 45 16.24 15.76 17.41
N GLY A 46 16.66 15.34 18.61
CA GLY A 46 16.86 16.20 19.78
C GLY A 46 15.58 16.53 20.55
N GLU A 47 14.46 15.85 20.26
CA GLU A 47 13.24 15.96 21.05
C GLU A 47 13.33 15.10 22.33
N THR A 48 12.99 15.70 23.47
CA THR A 48 12.87 14.97 24.73
C THR A 48 11.58 14.17 24.75
N VAL A 49 11.68 12.84 24.83
CA VAL A 49 10.51 11.99 24.95
C VAL A 49 10.02 11.99 26.40
N ASP A 50 8.73 12.28 26.59
CA ASP A 50 8.08 12.22 27.90
C ASP A 50 7.85 10.74 28.30
N GLU A 51 8.48 10.32 29.39
CA GLU A 51 8.41 8.94 29.89
C GLU A 51 6.98 8.52 30.25
N GLU A 52 6.14 9.45 30.74
CA GLU A 52 4.73 9.16 31.01
C GLU A 52 3.96 8.88 29.72
N LYS A 53 4.34 9.56 28.62
CA LYS A 53 3.74 9.33 27.31
C LYS A 53 4.13 7.98 26.74
N ILE A 54 5.39 7.57 26.93
CA ILE A 54 5.90 6.26 26.51
C ILE A 54 5.10 5.15 27.21
N GLU A 55 5.00 5.20 28.53
CA GLU A 55 4.31 4.15 29.29
C GLU A 55 2.81 4.08 28.94
N ALA A 56 2.17 5.23 28.74
CA ALA A 56 0.78 5.28 28.28
C ALA A 56 0.59 4.64 26.89
N LEU A 57 1.55 4.81 25.97
CA LEU A 57 1.51 4.17 24.65
C LEU A 57 1.79 2.66 24.76
N ARG A 58 2.70 2.26 25.65
CA ARG A 58 3.01 0.85 25.90
C ARG A 58 1.77 0.06 26.31
N ILE A 59 1.05 0.57 27.31
CA ILE A 59 -0.20 -0.01 27.81
C ILE A 59 -1.28 0.05 26.73
N ARG A 60 -1.42 1.17 26.02
CA ARG A 60 -2.44 1.34 24.97
C ARG A 60 -2.31 0.31 23.85
N TYR A 61 -1.09 -0.03 23.45
CA TYR A 61 -0.81 -0.99 22.37
C TYR A 61 -0.51 -2.41 22.89
N ALA A 62 -0.68 -2.66 24.19
CA ALA A 62 -0.40 -3.93 24.86
C ALA A 62 1.04 -4.45 24.60
N LEU A 63 2.01 -3.55 24.46
CA LEU A 63 3.40 -3.91 24.11
C LEU A 63 4.11 -4.69 25.22
N ASP A 64 3.55 -4.69 26.43
CA ASP A 64 3.94 -5.47 27.60
C ASP A 64 3.39 -6.91 27.59
N GLU A 65 2.41 -7.21 26.73
CA GLU A 65 1.78 -8.52 26.62
C GLU A 65 2.44 -9.40 25.55
N PRO A 66 2.23 -10.73 25.55
CA PRO A 66 2.66 -11.62 24.49
C PRO A 66 2.20 -11.18 23.08
N VAL A 67 3.03 -11.44 22.06
CA VAL A 67 2.83 -11.01 20.66
C VAL A 67 1.45 -11.36 20.10
N HIS A 68 0.87 -12.50 20.49
CA HIS A 68 -0.46 -12.89 20.04
C HIS A 68 -1.58 -12.02 20.63
N ILE A 69 -1.42 -11.55 21.87
CA ILE A 69 -2.35 -10.61 22.51
C ILE A 69 -2.24 -9.24 21.84
N GLN A 70 -1.01 -8.77 21.56
CA GLN A 70 -0.78 -7.53 20.80
C GLN A 70 -1.51 -7.54 19.45
N TYR A 71 -1.38 -8.63 18.69
CA TYR A 71 -2.06 -8.79 17.40
C TYR A 71 -3.60 -8.77 17.55
N ILE A 72 -4.14 -9.50 18.53
CA ILE A 72 -5.59 -9.54 18.77
C ILE A 72 -6.11 -8.15 19.17
N THR A 73 -5.43 -7.46 20.08
CA THR A 73 -5.80 -6.11 20.53
C THR A 73 -5.80 -5.12 19.36
N TRP A 74 -4.75 -5.14 18.53
CA TRP A 74 -4.67 -4.31 17.33
C TRP A 74 -5.78 -4.62 16.32
N MET A 75 -6.02 -5.91 16.04
CA MET A 75 -7.05 -6.35 15.11
C MET A 75 -8.46 -5.96 15.59
N VAL A 76 -8.76 -6.14 16.87
CA VAL A 76 -10.05 -5.73 17.47
C VAL A 76 -10.21 -4.20 17.42
N GLY A 77 -9.15 -3.44 17.67
CA GLY A 77 -9.14 -1.98 17.52
C GLY A 77 -9.54 -1.56 16.10
N MET A 78 -8.91 -2.17 15.09
CA MET A 78 -9.22 -1.92 13.68
C MET A 78 -10.70 -2.17 13.35
N PHE A 79 -11.27 -3.29 13.82
CA PHE A 79 -12.69 -3.59 13.60
C PHE A 79 -13.65 -2.63 14.34
N ARG A 80 -13.18 -1.96 15.39
CA ARG A 80 -13.92 -0.90 16.09
C ARG A 80 -13.73 0.49 15.48
N GLY A 81 -12.97 0.59 14.39
CA GLY A 81 -12.64 1.85 13.72
C GLY A 81 -11.46 2.61 14.35
N ASP A 82 -10.79 2.03 15.34
CA ASP A 82 -9.53 2.58 15.87
C ASP A 82 -8.36 2.03 15.05
N LEU A 83 -7.92 2.80 14.06
CA LEU A 83 -6.73 2.50 13.25
C LEU A 83 -5.43 2.86 13.97
N GLY A 84 -5.50 3.46 15.16
CA GLY A 84 -4.36 3.94 15.93
C GLY A 84 -3.79 5.26 15.43
N MET A 85 -2.61 5.58 15.96
CA MET A 85 -1.83 6.77 15.61
C MET A 85 -0.66 6.37 14.71
N SER A 86 -0.39 7.19 13.71
CA SER A 86 0.89 7.16 13.01
C SER A 86 1.92 7.83 13.90
N PHE A 87 2.92 7.07 14.32
CA PHE A 87 4.02 7.60 15.12
C PHE A 87 4.91 8.54 14.30
N GLU A 88 5.20 8.18 13.05
CA GLU A 88 5.98 9.00 12.11
C GLU A 88 5.40 10.42 11.93
N TRP A 89 4.08 10.50 11.71
CA TRP A 89 3.40 11.77 11.44
C TRP A 89 2.75 12.37 12.70
N ASN A 90 2.82 11.69 13.83
CA ASN A 90 2.13 12.02 15.08
C ASN A 90 0.63 12.38 14.89
N ARG A 91 -0.08 11.65 14.02
CA ARG A 91 -1.48 11.91 13.62
C ARG A 91 -2.31 10.64 13.52
N PRO A 92 -3.66 10.69 13.66
CA PRO A 92 -4.52 9.52 13.50
C PRO A 92 -4.36 8.89 12.11
N VAL A 93 -4.18 7.56 12.04
CA VAL A 93 -3.99 6.85 10.77
C VAL A 93 -5.19 7.04 9.83
N GLY A 94 -6.41 7.12 10.39
CA GLY A 94 -7.63 7.35 9.62
C GLY A 94 -7.63 8.69 8.87
N GLU A 95 -7.09 9.76 9.46
CA GLU A 95 -6.98 11.06 8.78
C GLU A 95 -6.00 10.98 7.61
N LEU A 96 -4.83 10.37 7.81
CA LEU A 96 -3.81 10.22 6.78
C LEU A 96 -4.31 9.41 5.58
N ILE A 97 -5.07 8.34 5.84
CA ILE A 97 -5.71 7.55 4.78
C ILE A 97 -6.79 8.40 4.08
N GLY A 98 -7.63 9.08 4.85
CA GLY A 98 -8.70 9.94 4.32
C GLY A 98 -8.20 11.05 3.40
N GLU A 99 -7.08 11.68 3.74
CA GLU A 99 -6.45 12.72 2.91
C GLU A 99 -5.95 12.18 1.56
N ARG A 100 -5.53 10.91 1.51
CA ARG A 100 -4.91 10.31 0.32
C ARG A 100 -5.90 9.57 -0.57
N ILE A 101 -6.98 9.04 0.00
CA ILE A 101 -7.90 8.14 -0.70
C ILE A 101 -8.51 8.78 -1.95
N LEU A 102 -8.84 10.07 -1.88
CA LEU A 102 -9.46 10.79 -3.01
C LEU A 102 -8.48 10.91 -4.18
N LEU A 103 -7.25 11.37 -3.93
CA LEU A 103 -6.23 11.51 -4.97
C LEU A 103 -5.85 10.16 -5.56
N THR A 104 -5.67 9.12 -4.74
CA THR A 104 -5.40 7.75 -5.23
C THR A 104 -6.54 7.25 -6.12
N THR A 105 -7.79 7.52 -5.74
CA THR A 105 -8.97 7.13 -6.53
C THR A 105 -9.02 7.86 -7.86
N ILE A 106 -8.81 9.18 -7.87
CA ILE A 106 -8.79 9.99 -9.09
C ILE A 106 -7.70 9.50 -10.04
N ILE A 107 -6.47 9.33 -9.54
CA ILE A 107 -5.33 8.86 -10.35
C ILE A 107 -5.60 7.46 -10.91
N SER A 108 -6.17 6.57 -10.09
CA SER A 108 -6.47 5.19 -10.50
C SER A 108 -7.54 5.13 -11.59
N ILE A 109 -8.62 5.92 -11.45
CA ILE A 109 -9.69 6.00 -12.46
C ILE A 109 -9.15 6.62 -13.75
N ALA A 110 -8.41 7.74 -13.66
CA ALA A 110 -7.80 8.36 -14.82
C ALA A 110 -6.86 7.41 -15.57
N THR A 111 -6.01 6.68 -14.83
CA THR A 111 -5.10 5.68 -15.39
C THR A 111 -5.88 4.57 -16.10
N LEU A 112 -6.95 4.07 -15.50
CA LEU A 112 -7.80 3.02 -16.09
C LEU A 112 -8.46 3.49 -17.38
N LEU A 113 -9.00 4.70 -17.40
CA LEU A 113 -9.63 5.29 -18.59
C LEU A 113 -8.62 5.45 -19.73
N VAL A 114 -7.45 6.04 -19.45
CA VAL A 114 -6.37 6.20 -20.44
C VAL A 114 -5.92 4.83 -20.96
N THR A 115 -5.75 3.85 -20.06
CA THR A 115 -5.39 2.48 -20.43
C THR A 115 -6.41 1.89 -21.39
N TRP A 116 -7.71 2.01 -21.11
CA TRP A 116 -8.75 1.46 -21.97
C TRP A 116 -8.82 2.16 -23.32
N VAL A 117 -8.73 3.50 -23.34
CA VAL A 117 -8.74 4.30 -24.58
C VAL A 117 -7.61 3.91 -25.51
N ILE A 118 -6.44 3.50 -24.98
CA ILE A 118 -5.27 3.13 -25.78
C ILE A 118 -5.25 1.62 -26.07
N ALA A 119 -5.36 0.79 -25.04
CA ALA A 119 -5.16 -0.65 -25.14
C ALA A 119 -6.28 -1.35 -25.91
N ILE A 120 -7.54 -0.91 -25.78
CA ILE A 120 -8.66 -1.55 -26.48
C ILE A 120 -8.55 -1.36 -28.00
N PRO A 121 -8.37 -0.13 -28.55
CA PRO A 121 -8.20 0.04 -29.99
C PRO A 121 -6.98 -0.67 -30.55
N ILE A 122 -5.84 -0.63 -29.85
CA ILE A 122 -4.63 -1.36 -30.25
C ILE A 122 -4.90 -2.86 -30.29
N GLY A 123 -5.53 -3.40 -29.24
CA GLY A 123 -5.89 -4.81 -29.16
C GLY A 123 -6.83 -5.25 -30.28
N ILE A 124 -7.86 -4.45 -30.58
CA ILE A 124 -8.78 -4.71 -31.71
C ILE A 124 -8.02 -4.66 -33.04
N TYR A 125 -7.17 -3.64 -33.25
CA TYR A 125 -6.39 -3.48 -34.48
C TYR A 125 -5.48 -4.68 -34.73
N SER A 126 -4.68 -5.07 -33.74
CA SER A 126 -3.78 -6.23 -33.80
C SER A 126 -4.55 -7.53 -34.03
N ALA A 127 -5.71 -7.70 -33.39
CA ALA A 127 -6.54 -8.89 -33.58
C ALA A 127 -7.14 -9.02 -34.99
N VAL A 128 -7.54 -7.91 -35.60
CA VAL A 128 -8.12 -7.91 -36.96
C VAL A 128 -7.05 -7.95 -38.05
N ARG A 129 -5.87 -7.35 -37.81
CA ARG A 129 -4.76 -7.27 -38.78
C ARG A 129 -3.52 -8.03 -38.31
N GLN A 130 -3.71 -9.31 -38.04
CA GLN A 130 -2.67 -10.22 -37.59
C GLN A 130 -1.50 -10.26 -38.57
N TYR A 131 -0.27 -10.34 -38.04
CA TYR A 131 0.98 -10.40 -38.81
C TYR A 131 1.28 -9.15 -39.67
N SER A 132 0.55 -8.06 -39.46
CA SER A 132 0.85 -6.78 -40.11
C SER A 132 2.02 -6.07 -39.41
N ILE A 133 2.68 -5.15 -40.13
CA ILE A 133 3.76 -4.34 -39.55
C ILE A 133 3.28 -3.57 -38.31
N GLY A 134 2.04 -3.06 -38.33
CA GLY A 134 1.45 -2.38 -37.18
C GLY A 134 1.23 -3.31 -35.98
N ASP A 135 0.83 -4.55 -36.22
CA ASP A 135 0.69 -5.57 -35.18
C ASP A 135 2.04 -5.87 -34.51
N TYR A 136 3.09 -6.10 -35.30
CA TYR A 136 4.45 -6.28 -34.77
C TYR A 136 4.96 -5.06 -34.00
N ALA A 137 4.70 -3.84 -34.49
CA ALA A 137 5.11 -2.61 -33.82
C ALA A 137 4.44 -2.44 -32.45
N PHE A 138 3.11 -2.59 -32.37
CA PHE A 138 2.39 -2.50 -31.09
C PHE A 138 2.77 -3.61 -30.13
N THR A 139 2.97 -4.83 -30.64
CA THR A 139 3.43 -5.97 -29.84
C THR A 139 4.81 -5.72 -29.26
N LEU A 140 5.75 -5.20 -30.06
CA LEU A 140 7.08 -4.83 -29.59
C LEU A 140 7.01 -3.75 -28.49
N ILE A 141 6.24 -2.69 -28.70
CA ILE A 141 6.04 -1.63 -27.70
C ILE A 141 5.44 -2.21 -26.41
N GLY A 142 4.42 -3.09 -26.54
CA GLY A 142 3.81 -3.78 -25.40
C GLY A 142 4.82 -4.62 -24.62
N PHE A 143 5.68 -5.38 -25.31
CA PHE A 143 6.74 -6.15 -24.67
C PHE A 143 7.80 -5.28 -24.00
N VAL A 144 8.20 -4.17 -24.62
CA VAL A 144 9.13 -3.21 -23.99
C VAL A 144 8.50 -2.64 -22.71
N GLY A 145 7.23 -2.27 -22.75
CA GLY A 145 6.50 -1.80 -21.57
C GLY A 145 6.42 -2.86 -20.46
N LEU A 146 6.13 -4.11 -20.80
CA LEU A 146 6.06 -5.21 -19.83
C LEU A 146 7.43 -5.61 -19.26
N ALA A 147 8.49 -5.53 -20.07
CA ALA A 147 9.84 -5.87 -19.65
C ALA A 147 10.51 -4.76 -18.84
N THR A 148 10.03 -3.52 -18.97
CA THR A 148 10.59 -2.36 -18.25
C THR A 148 10.02 -2.29 -16.83
N PRO A 149 10.86 -2.24 -15.78
CA PRO A 149 10.36 -2.04 -14.43
C PRO A 149 9.61 -0.70 -14.28
N ASN A 150 8.43 -0.73 -13.67
CA ASN A 150 7.57 0.47 -13.51
C ASN A 150 8.30 1.64 -12.84
N PHE A 151 9.13 1.38 -11.82
CA PHE A 151 9.87 2.44 -11.13
C PHE A 151 10.88 3.13 -12.06
N LEU A 152 11.53 2.38 -12.96
CA LEU A 152 12.50 2.93 -13.91
C LEU A 152 11.80 3.83 -14.92
N LEU A 153 10.66 3.38 -15.44
CA LEU A 153 9.84 4.16 -16.37
C LEU A 153 9.35 5.46 -15.70
N ALA A 154 8.92 5.38 -14.44
CA ALA A 154 8.56 6.55 -13.64
C ALA A 154 9.73 7.54 -13.48
N LEU A 155 10.94 7.05 -13.19
CA LEU A 155 12.14 7.89 -13.08
C LEU A 155 12.50 8.57 -14.40
N VAL A 156 12.42 7.86 -15.52
CA VAL A 156 12.67 8.44 -16.86
C VAL A 156 11.64 9.52 -17.19
N CYS A 157 10.34 9.24 -16.97
CA CYS A 157 9.28 10.23 -17.16
C CYS A 157 9.49 11.46 -16.28
N MET A 158 9.88 11.25 -15.01
CA MET A 158 10.20 12.33 -14.08
C MET A 158 11.37 13.17 -14.59
N TYR A 159 12.50 12.54 -14.95
CA TYR A 159 13.67 13.23 -15.49
C TYR A 159 13.33 14.09 -16.71
N ILE A 160 12.61 13.51 -17.68
CA ILE A 160 12.17 14.24 -18.87
C ILE A 160 11.27 15.41 -18.48
N GLY A 161 10.30 15.19 -17.59
CA GLY A 161 9.36 16.21 -17.15
C GLY A 161 9.98 17.38 -16.39
N TYR A 162 11.08 17.17 -15.66
CA TYR A 162 11.82 18.24 -14.98
C TYR A 162 12.89 18.90 -15.86
N SER A 163 13.32 18.25 -16.93
CA SER A 163 14.33 18.77 -17.86
C SER A 163 13.77 19.73 -18.92
N VAL A 164 12.45 19.80 -19.05
CA VAL A 164 11.70 20.71 -19.93
C VAL A 164 11.18 21.88 -19.11
#